data_AF-A0A3Q0JLC2-F1
#
_entry.id   AF-A0A3Q0JLC2-F1
#
_cell.length_a   1.000
_cell.length_b   1.000
_cell.length_c   1.000
_cell.angle_alpha   90.00
_cell.angle_beta   90.00
_cell.angle_gamma   90.00
#
_symmetry.space_group_name_H-M   'P 1'
#
loop_
_entity.id
_entity.type
_entity.pdbx_description
1 polymer ?
#
loop_
_entity_poly.entity_id
_entity_poly.type
_entity_poly.pdbx_seq_one_letter_code
_entity_poly.pdbx_strand_id
1 'polypeptide(L)'
;MEELKLDPNQTLLCQGTLRPDLIESASHLASNKADVIKTHHNDSPLIRALREQGKVIEPLKDFHKDEVRKLGLDLGLTPEVVMRHPFPGPGLAIRVICGEERYIEKDYSETQVLVKIIVEYDQMFKKNHALLNRVQNATSEDDRRLLSEISCKQHMVATLLPIRSVGVQVSIHLGGKKKKNLI
;
A
#
# COMPACT_ATOMS: atom_id res chain seq x y z
N MET A 1 29.58 15.39 5.00
CA MET A 1 30.94 15.10 5.50
C MET A 1 31.67 16.40 5.78
N GLU A 2 31.86 17.26 4.76
CA GLU A 2 32.53 18.57 4.93
C GLU A 2 31.79 19.51 5.90
N GLU A 3 30.46 19.65 5.78
CA GLU A 3 29.66 20.49 6.68
C GLU A 3 29.74 20.05 8.14
N LEU A 4 29.80 18.73 8.38
CA LEU A 4 29.91 18.13 9.71
C LEU A 4 31.38 17.94 10.15
N LYS A 5 32.35 18.34 9.32
CA LYS A 5 33.80 18.14 9.53
C LYS A 5 34.17 16.70 9.89
N LEU A 6 33.47 15.73 9.31
CA LEU A 6 33.74 14.31 9.49
C LEU A 6 34.78 13.85 8.48
N ASP A 7 35.83 13.16 8.95
CA ASP A 7 36.80 12.51 8.08
C ASP A 7 36.16 11.29 7.40
N PRO A 8 36.01 11.29 6.06
CA PRO A 8 35.42 10.16 5.35
C PRO A 8 36.16 8.84 5.53
N ASN A 9 37.44 8.86 5.91
CA ASN A 9 38.26 7.65 6.10
C ASN A 9 38.15 7.07 7.51
N GLN A 10 37.64 7.84 8.47
CA GLN A 10 37.39 7.39 9.84
C GLN A 10 35.91 7.29 10.20
N THR A 11 35.03 7.50 9.21
CA THR A 11 33.58 7.52 9.40
C THR A 11 32.93 6.33 8.71
N LEU A 12 32.02 5.68 9.44
CA LEU A 12 31.20 4.58 8.94
C LEU A 12 29.72 4.96 9.05
N LEU A 13 28.91 4.46 8.13
CA LEU A 13 27.45 4.59 8.16
C LEU A 13 26.85 3.32 8.77
N CYS A 14 26.20 3.44 9.91
CA CYS A 14 25.45 2.34 10.53
C CYS A 14 23.97 2.42 10.14
N GLN A 15 23.39 1.31 9.65
CA GLN A 15 21.97 1.21 9.33
C GLN A 15 21.31 0.08 10.13
N GLY A 16 20.07 0.30 10.55
CA GLY A 16 19.23 -0.69 11.25
C GLY A 16 18.51 -1.64 10.29
N THR A 17 19.05 -1.89 9.10
CA THR A 17 18.46 -2.77 8.08
C THR A 17 18.24 -4.17 8.65
N LEU A 18 17.04 -4.73 8.47
CA LEU A 18 16.69 -6.08 8.91
C LEU A 18 16.73 -7.08 7.75
N ARG A 19 16.72 -8.37 8.08
CA ARG A 19 16.71 -9.45 7.09
C ARG A 19 15.57 -9.35 6.05
N PRO A 20 14.31 -9.03 6.43
CA PRO A 20 13.23 -8.88 5.46
C PRO A 20 13.48 -7.75 4.44
N ASP A 21 14.13 -6.66 4.86
CA ASP A 21 14.38 -5.49 4.00
C ASP A 21 15.33 -5.84 2.84
N LEU A 22 16.30 -6.72 3.10
CA LEU A 22 17.23 -7.22 2.08
C LEU A 22 16.54 -8.13 1.06
N ILE A 23 15.61 -8.99 1.51
CA ILE A 23 14.87 -9.91 0.64
C ILE A 23 13.93 -9.10 -0.29
N GLU A 24 13.22 -8.12 0.27
CA GLU A 24 12.37 -7.21 -0.52
C GLU A 24 13.19 -6.45 -1.57
N SER A 25 14.34 -5.91 -1.19
CA SER A 25 15.24 -5.18 -2.11
C SER A 25 15.75 -6.08 -3.26
N ALA A 26 16.09 -7.34 -2.96
CA ALA A 26 16.48 -8.31 -3.99
C ALA A 26 15.33 -8.69 -4.92
N SER A 27 14.10 -8.77 -4.41
CA SER A 27 12.90 -9.05 -5.21
C SER A 27 12.51 -7.88 -6.13
N HIS A 28 12.74 -6.64 -5.69
CA HIS A 28 12.55 -5.44 -6.51
C HIS A 28 13.54 -5.38 -7.68
N LEU A 29 14.79 -5.82 -7.48
CA LEU A 29 15.79 -5.94 -8.55
C LEU A 29 15.45 -7.07 -9.55
N ALA A 30 14.77 -8.13 -9.10
CA ALA A 30 14.37 -9.26 -9.94
C ALA A 30 13.04 -9.04 -10.69
N SER A 31 12.14 -8.19 -10.17
CA SER A 31 10.81 -7.95 -10.75
C SER A 31 10.69 -6.56 -11.38
N ASN A 32 10.98 -6.47 -12.68
CA ASN A 32 10.81 -5.25 -13.52
C ASN A 32 9.34 -4.79 -13.72
N LYS A 33 8.40 -5.19 -12.86
CA LYS A 33 6.94 -5.00 -13.07
C LYS A 33 6.21 -4.22 -11.99
N ALA A 34 6.83 -3.91 -10.86
CA ALA A 34 6.26 -2.96 -9.91
C ALA A 34 6.83 -1.58 -10.28
N ASP A 35 5.96 -0.65 -10.66
CA ASP A 35 6.34 0.76 -10.74
C ASP A 35 7.09 1.12 -9.44
N VAL A 36 8.26 1.74 -9.58
CA VAL A 36 9.19 2.07 -8.48
C VAL A 36 8.56 3.17 -7.61
N ILE A 37 7.52 2.80 -6.87
CA ILE A 37 6.77 3.70 -5.97
C ILE A 37 7.44 3.69 -4.58
N LYS A 38 8.32 2.72 -4.30
CA LYS A 38 9.08 2.62 -3.05
C LYS A 38 10.57 2.59 -3.36
N THR A 39 11.23 3.73 -3.25
CA THR A 39 12.67 3.73 -2.98
C THR A 39 12.84 3.32 -1.52
N HIS A 40 13.50 2.19 -1.26
CA HIS A 40 13.88 1.87 0.10
C HIS A 40 14.89 2.93 0.55
N HIS A 41 14.59 3.66 1.63
CA HIS A 41 15.49 4.69 2.18
C HIS A 41 16.89 4.14 2.52
N ASN A 42 17.02 2.82 2.60
CA ASN A 42 18.25 2.12 2.88
C ASN A 42 19.15 1.93 1.64
N ASP A 43 18.69 2.29 0.43
CA ASP A 43 19.38 2.00 -0.83
C ASP A 43 19.39 3.22 -1.78
N SER A 44 20.14 4.26 -1.42
CA SER A 44 20.38 5.44 -2.27
C SER A 44 21.71 5.31 -3.03
N PRO A 45 21.93 6.06 -4.14
CA PRO A 45 23.21 6.03 -4.86
C PRO A 45 24.43 6.33 -3.98
N LEU A 46 24.28 7.23 -3.00
CA LEU A 46 25.32 7.53 -2.02
C LEU A 46 25.59 6.35 -1.07
N ILE A 47 24.53 5.70 -0.58
CA ILE A 47 24.67 4.53 0.30
C ILE A 47 25.30 3.36 -0.46
N ARG A 48 24.97 3.16 -1.74
CA ARG A 48 25.61 2.17 -2.61
C ARG A 48 27.10 2.44 -2.77
N ALA A 49 27.49 3.67 -3.05
CA ALA A 49 28.90 4.06 -3.15
C ALA A 49 29.66 3.83 -1.83
N LEU A 50 29.05 4.15 -0.68
CA LEU A 50 29.64 3.85 0.63
C LEU A 50 29.73 2.34 0.90
N ARG A 51 28.75 1.57 0.44
CA ARG A 51 28.73 0.10 0.58
C ARG A 51 29.82 -0.56 -0.26
N GLU A 52 30.03 -0.09 -1.49
CA GLU A 52 31.15 -0.52 -2.36
C GLU A 52 32.52 -0.22 -1.74
N GLN A 53 32.62 0.89 -0.99
CA GLN A 53 33.82 1.26 -0.25
C GLN A 53 33.97 0.51 1.08
N GLY A 54 33.04 -0.40 1.43
CA GLY A 54 33.06 -1.12 2.71
C GLY A 54 32.77 -0.25 3.94
N LYS A 55 32.14 0.92 3.75
CA LYS A 55 31.90 1.93 4.81
C LYS A 55 30.50 1.85 5.44
N VAL A 56 29.74 0.80 5.16
CA VAL A 56 28.38 0.60 5.70
C VAL A 56 28.36 -0.61 6.63
N ILE A 57 27.82 -0.43 7.83
CA ILE A 57 27.62 -1.50 8.81
C ILE A 57 26.12 -1.70 9.04
N GLU A 58 25.66 -2.95 8.95
CA GLU A 58 24.26 -3.35 9.19
C GLU A 58 24.21 -4.45 10.27
N PRO A 59 24.27 -4.11 11.58
CA PRO A 59 24.39 -5.10 12.65
C PRO A 59 23.18 -6.03 12.78
N LEU A 60 22.01 -5.55 12.34
CA LEU A 60 20.73 -6.23 12.49
C LEU A 60 20.31 -7.01 11.24
N LYS A 61 21.17 -7.09 10.22
CA LYS A 61 20.85 -7.68 8.90
C LYS A 61 20.40 -9.14 8.95
N ASP A 62 20.80 -9.87 9.99
CA ASP A 62 20.52 -11.29 10.17
C ASP A 62 19.31 -11.54 11.09
N PHE A 63 18.73 -10.48 11.67
CA PHE A 63 17.64 -10.57 12.65
C PHE A 63 16.26 -10.30 12.04
N HIS A 64 15.25 -10.95 12.62
CA HIS A 64 13.83 -10.66 12.44
C HIS A 64 13.34 -9.59 13.44
N LYS A 65 12.18 -9.01 13.16
CA LYS A 65 11.65 -7.85 13.91
C LYS A 65 11.37 -8.17 15.38
N ASP A 66 10.88 -9.36 15.66
CA ASP A 66 10.66 -9.88 17.02
C ASP A 66 11.98 -10.07 17.78
N GLU A 67 13.02 -10.57 17.11
CA GLU A 67 14.35 -10.72 17.71
C GLU A 67 14.99 -9.36 18.04
N VAL A 68 14.88 -8.38 17.14
CA VAL A 68 15.35 -7.01 17.40
C VAL A 68 14.60 -6.36 18.56
N ARG A 69 13.31 -6.67 18.73
CA ARG A 69 12.55 -6.19 19.89
C ARG A 69 13.08 -6.77 21.19
N LYS A 70 13.28 -8.09 21.23
CA LYS A 70 13.87 -8.74 22.41
C LYS A 70 15.25 -8.17 22.73
N LEU A 71 16.10 -8.02 21.72
CA LEU A 71 17.43 -7.42 21.86
C LEU A 71 17.36 -5.99 22.42
N GLY A 72 16.41 -5.18 21.95
CA GLY A 72 16.20 -3.83 22.48
C GLY A 72 15.87 -3.79 23.97
N LEU A 73 15.03 -4.72 24.44
CA LEU A 73 14.70 -4.86 25.86
C LEU A 73 15.90 -5.33 26.68
N ASP A 74 16.65 -6.32 26.17
CA ASP A 74 17.86 -6.84 26.81
C ASP A 74 18.96 -5.75 26.92
N LEU A 75 18.99 -4.79 25.99
CA LEU A 75 19.85 -3.61 26.02
C LEU A 75 19.33 -2.46 26.91
N GLY A 76 18.17 -2.63 27.56
CA GLY A 76 17.59 -1.65 28.48
C GLY A 76 16.75 -0.55 27.85
N LEU A 77 16.34 -0.69 26.58
CA LEU A 77 15.38 0.23 25.97
C LEU A 77 13.98 0.04 26.58
N THR A 78 13.22 1.13 26.68
CA THR A 78 11.86 1.05 27.24
C THR A 78 10.93 0.27 26.30
N PRO A 79 9.95 -0.49 26.84
CA PRO A 79 8.97 -1.20 26.03
C PRO A 79 8.20 -0.29 25.06
N GLU A 80 7.97 0.96 25.44
CA GLU A 80 7.29 1.97 24.62
C GLU A 80 8.03 2.27 23.31
N VAL A 81 9.36 2.33 23.34
CA VAL A 81 10.19 2.55 22.15
C VAL A 81 10.24 1.29 21.29
N VAL A 82 10.48 0.14 21.93
CA VAL A 82 10.68 -1.15 21.25
C VAL A 82 9.40 -1.65 20.58
N MET A 83 8.26 -1.47 21.23
CA MET A 83 6.97 -1.97 20.76
C MET A 83 6.24 -1.00 19.82
N ARG A 84 6.82 0.17 19.56
CA ARG A 84 6.20 1.19 18.71
C ARG A 84 5.87 0.63 17.32
N HIS A 85 4.73 1.08 16.78
CA HIS A 85 4.33 0.76 15.41
C HIS A 85 5.32 1.34 14.39
N PRO A 86 5.57 0.64 13.27
CA PRO A 86 6.42 1.16 12.21
C PRO A 86 5.86 2.50 11.70
N PHE A 87 6.75 3.45 11.48
CA PHE A 87 6.42 4.75 10.92
C PHE A 87 7.12 4.88 9.56
N PRO A 88 6.40 5.22 8.48
CA PRO A 88 6.97 5.26 7.14
C PRO A 88 8.01 6.38 7.02
N GLY A 89 9.04 6.20 6.21
CA GLY A 89 10.10 7.21 5.99
C GLY A 89 9.58 8.57 5.48
N PRO A 90 8.65 8.62 4.52
CA PRO A 90 7.98 9.88 4.12
C PRO A 90 7.05 10.47 5.20
N GLY A 91 6.85 9.76 6.32
CA GLY A 91 6.09 10.21 7.46
C GLY A 91 4.63 10.51 7.16
N LEU A 92 4.18 11.70 7.56
CA LEU A 92 2.80 12.15 7.36
C LEU A 92 2.52 12.58 5.92
N ALA A 93 3.54 12.80 5.09
CA ALA A 93 3.34 13.27 3.72
C ALA A 93 2.47 12.32 2.88
N ILE A 94 2.65 11.01 3.05
CA ILE A 94 1.82 9.99 2.37
C ILE A 94 0.44 9.77 3.01
N ARG A 95 0.14 10.46 4.11
CA ARG A 95 -1.15 10.39 4.82
C ARG A 95 -2.04 11.61 4.54
N VAL A 96 -1.52 12.59 3.78
CA VAL A 96 -2.28 13.75 3.33
C VAL A 96 -2.59 13.53 1.84
N ILE A 97 -3.87 13.51 1.50
CA ILE A 97 -4.30 13.47 0.10
C ILE A 97 -4.22 14.90 -0.43
N CYS A 98 -3.28 15.12 -1.35
CA CYS A 98 -3.13 16.40 -2.04
C CYS A 98 -3.85 16.36 -3.39
N GLY A 99 -4.52 17.46 -3.76
CA GLY A 99 -5.15 17.62 -5.06
C GLY A 99 -5.60 19.06 -5.27
N GLU A 100 -5.29 19.63 -6.43
CA GLU A 100 -5.76 20.97 -6.82
C GLU A 100 -7.21 20.92 -7.35
N GLU A 101 -7.59 19.79 -7.97
CA GLU A 101 -8.90 19.55 -8.54
C GLU A 101 -9.51 18.22 -8.08
N ARG A 102 -10.82 18.08 -8.30
CA ARG A 102 -11.57 16.84 -8.03
C ARG A 102 -11.14 15.74 -8.99
N TYR A 103 -10.83 14.56 -8.47
CA TYR A 103 -10.54 13.39 -9.28
C TYR A 103 -11.83 12.78 -9.85
N ILE A 104 -12.13 13.06 -11.11
CA ILE A 104 -13.33 12.57 -11.80
C ILE A 104 -12.92 11.94 -13.13
N GLU A 105 -13.13 10.64 -13.24
CA GLU A 105 -12.88 9.88 -14.47
C GLU A 105 -14.13 9.70 -15.32
N LYS A 106 -13.96 9.16 -16.52
CA LYS A 106 -15.04 8.96 -17.50
C LYS A 106 -16.15 8.06 -16.97
N ASP A 107 -15.82 7.09 -16.12
CA ASP A 107 -16.75 6.13 -15.53
C ASP A 107 -17.35 6.62 -14.21
N TYR A 108 -16.95 7.78 -13.67
CA TYR A 108 -17.38 8.27 -12.35
C TYR A 108 -18.91 8.26 -12.19
N SER A 109 -19.63 8.80 -13.17
CA SER A 109 -21.10 8.86 -13.15
C SER A 109 -21.75 7.48 -13.19
N GLU A 110 -21.18 6.55 -13.97
CA GLU A 110 -21.69 5.18 -14.04
C GLU A 110 -21.41 4.43 -12.73
N THR A 111 -20.18 4.51 -12.23
CA THR A 111 -19.76 3.86 -10.98
C THR A 111 -20.54 4.40 -9.78
N GLN A 112 -20.87 5.70 -9.76
CA GLN A 112 -21.74 6.30 -8.74
C GLN A 112 -23.13 5.64 -8.71
N VAL A 113 -23.71 5.40 -9.88
CA VAL A 113 -25.02 4.72 -9.98
C VAL A 113 -24.91 3.25 -9.57
N LEU A 114 -23.84 2.56 -9.99
CA LEU A 114 -23.63 1.16 -9.60
C LEU A 114 -23.50 0.99 -8.08
N VAL A 115 -22.72 1.85 -7.42
CA VAL A 115 -22.56 1.85 -5.96
C VAL A 115 -23.91 2.10 -5.26
N LYS A 116 -24.72 3.03 -5.79
CA LYS A 116 -26.08 3.26 -5.28
C LYS A 116 -26.98 2.03 -5.43
N ILE A 117 -26.94 1.35 -6.57
CA ILE A 117 -27.71 0.11 -6.79
C ILE A 117 -27.30 -0.98 -5.81
N ILE A 118 -26.01 -1.09 -5.49
CA ILE A 118 -25.52 -2.11 -4.54
C ILE A 118 -26.09 -1.87 -3.14
N VAL A 119 -26.09 -0.62 -2.65
CA VAL A 119 -26.60 -0.32 -1.30
C VAL A 119 -28.12 -0.26 -1.21
N GLU A 120 -28.82 0.06 -2.30
CA GLU A 120 -30.28 0.09 -2.40
C GLU A 120 -30.85 -1.15 -3.14
N TYR A 121 -30.13 -2.28 -3.12
CA TYR A 121 -30.37 -3.43 -4.00
C TYR A 121 -31.80 -3.96 -3.97
N ASP A 122 -32.41 -4.17 -2.80
CA ASP A 122 -33.77 -4.69 -2.65
C ASP A 122 -34.82 -3.79 -3.33
N GLN A 123 -34.69 -2.46 -3.16
CA GLN A 123 -35.60 -1.51 -3.80
C GLN A 123 -35.36 -1.43 -5.32
N MET A 124 -34.10 -1.47 -5.75
CA MET A 124 -33.74 -1.39 -7.17
C MET A 124 -34.12 -2.66 -7.93
N PHE A 125 -34.07 -3.82 -7.25
CA PHE A 125 -34.57 -5.08 -7.77
C PHE A 125 -36.08 -5.01 -8.02
N LYS A 126 -36.86 -4.52 -7.05
CA LYS A 126 -38.32 -4.33 -7.19
C LYS A 126 -38.70 -3.35 -8.30
N LYS A 127 -37.84 -2.36 -8.59
CA LYS A 127 -38.07 -1.33 -9.61
C LYS A 127 -37.48 -1.67 -10.99
N ASN A 128 -36.78 -2.81 -11.14
CA ASN A 128 -36.15 -3.26 -12.37
C ASN A 128 -35.25 -2.18 -13.05
N HIS A 129 -34.29 -1.63 -12.30
CA HIS A 129 -33.42 -0.56 -12.78
C HIS A 129 -32.51 -0.98 -13.96
N ALA A 130 -32.29 -0.11 -14.94
CA ALA A 130 -31.58 -0.41 -16.20
C ALA A 130 -30.17 -1.00 -16.03
N LEU A 131 -29.42 -0.56 -15.02
CA LEU A 131 -28.06 -1.06 -14.72
C LEU A 131 -28.01 -2.23 -13.72
N LEU A 132 -29.16 -2.72 -13.23
CA LEU A 132 -29.22 -3.82 -12.27
C LEU A 132 -28.54 -5.09 -12.82
N ASN A 133 -28.71 -5.37 -14.12
CA ASN A 133 -28.12 -6.51 -14.79
C ASN A 133 -26.58 -6.52 -14.70
N ARG A 134 -25.93 -5.35 -14.67
CA ARG A 134 -24.46 -5.28 -14.50
C ARG A 134 -24.03 -5.80 -13.14
N VAL A 135 -24.78 -5.47 -12.09
CA VAL A 135 -24.52 -5.96 -10.73
C VAL A 135 -24.82 -7.45 -10.65
N GLN A 136 -25.96 -7.90 -11.18
CA GLN A 136 -26.35 -9.32 -11.16
C GLN A 136 -25.37 -10.23 -11.91
N ASN A 137 -24.87 -9.78 -13.08
CA ASN A 137 -23.89 -10.54 -13.85
C ASN A 137 -22.51 -10.60 -13.19
N ALA A 138 -22.22 -9.70 -12.25
CA ALA A 138 -20.95 -9.62 -11.54
C ALA A 138 -21.01 -10.21 -10.11
N THR A 139 -22.15 -10.74 -9.68
CA THR A 139 -22.38 -11.23 -8.30
C THR A 139 -22.96 -12.63 -8.29
N SER A 140 -22.57 -13.45 -7.30
CA SER A 140 -23.15 -14.78 -7.12
C SER A 140 -24.62 -14.70 -6.63
N GLU A 141 -25.36 -15.81 -6.67
CA GLU A 141 -26.71 -15.87 -6.08
C GLU A 141 -26.67 -15.59 -4.56
N ASP A 142 -25.64 -16.08 -3.87
CA ASP A 142 -25.49 -15.86 -2.43
C ASP A 142 -25.18 -14.39 -2.10
N ASP A 143 -24.31 -13.74 -2.89
CA ASP A 143 -24.08 -12.29 -2.77
C ASP A 143 -25.37 -11.49 -2.94
N ARG A 144 -26.20 -11.86 -3.93
CA ARG A 144 -27.47 -11.19 -4.20
C ARG A 144 -28.49 -11.37 -3.08
N ARG A 145 -28.54 -12.55 -2.48
CA ARG A 145 -29.37 -12.80 -1.28
C ARG A 145 -28.91 -11.93 -0.11
N LEU A 146 -27.61 -11.86 0.13
CA LEU A 146 -27.04 -11.02 1.18
C LEU A 146 -27.32 -9.53 0.93
N LEU A 147 -27.14 -9.05 -0.30
CA LEU A 147 -27.44 -7.65 -0.67
C LEU A 147 -28.92 -7.33 -0.44
N SER A 148 -29.83 -8.21 -0.83
CA SER A 148 -31.27 -8.03 -0.58
C SER A 148 -31.59 -8.01 0.91
N GLU A 149 -31.00 -8.91 1.70
CA GLU A 149 -31.22 -8.97 3.15
C GLU A 149 -30.70 -7.72 3.87
N ILE A 150 -29.50 -7.25 3.52
CA ILE A 150 -28.91 -6.05 4.14
C ILE A 150 -29.70 -4.80 3.76
N SER A 151 -29.94 -4.60 2.45
CA SER A 151 -30.60 -3.39 1.95
C SER A 151 -32.09 -3.30 2.28
N CYS A 152 -32.76 -4.42 2.61
CA CYS A 152 -34.14 -4.38 3.08
C CYS A 152 -34.24 -4.01 4.57
N LYS A 153 -33.22 -4.36 5.38
CA LYS A 153 -33.17 -4.09 6.82
C LYS A 153 -32.61 -2.72 7.15
N GLN A 154 -31.71 -2.20 6.31
CA GLN A 154 -30.97 -0.98 6.58
C GLN A 154 -31.04 -0.02 5.39
N HIS A 155 -31.31 1.24 5.67
CA HIS A 155 -31.22 2.30 4.68
C HIS A 155 -29.79 2.83 4.64
N MET A 156 -29.05 2.46 3.59
CA MET A 156 -27.66 2.88 3.38
C MET A 156 -27.58 3.85 2.20
N VAL A 157 -26.66 4.81 2.31
CA VAL A 157 -26.30 5.71 1.22
C VAL A 157 -24.81 5.56 0.97
N ALA A 158 -24.43 5.43 -0.30
CA ALA A 158 -23.04 5.36 -0.70
C ALA A 158 -22.77 6.35 -1.84
N THR A 159 -21.60 6.97 -1.78
CA THR A 159 -21.12 7.91 -2.79
C THR A 159 -19.64 7.66 -3.05
N LEU A 160 -19.24 7.82 -4.31
CA LEU A 160 -17.84 7.95 -4.65
C LEU A 160 -17.33 9.28 -4.15
N LEU A 161 -16.09 9.25 -3.65
CA LEU A 161 -15.36 10.46 -3.30
C LEU A 161 -14.43 10.79 -4.46
N PRO A 162 -14.39 12.04 -4.93
CA PRO A 162 -13.56 12.45 -6.07
C PRO A 162 -12.11 12.70 -5.63
N ILE A 163 -11.49 11.67 -5.05
CA ILE A 163 -10.12 11.66 -4.54
C ILE A 163 -9.42 10.40 -5.04
N ARG A 164 -8.10 10.48 -5.21
CA ARG A 164 -7.29 9.32 -5.59
C ARG A 164 -6.62 8.71 -4.36
N SER A 165 -6.66 7.39 -4.27
CA SER A 165 -5.88 6.61 -3.29
C SER A 165 -5.18 5.46 -4.00
N VAL A 166 -4.10 4.96 -3.41
CA VAL A 166 -3.39 3.79 -3.94
C VAL A 166 -4.08 2.50 -3.50
N GLY A 167 -4.26 1.56 -4.43
CA GLY A 167 -4.76 0.21 -4.16
C GLY A 167 -3.84 -0.84 -4.75
N VAL A 168 -3.80 -2.04 -4.15
CA VAL A 168 -3.07 -3.18 -4.70
C VAL A 168 -4.07 -4.16 -5.31
N GLN A 169 -4.01 -4.33 -6.62
CA GLN A 169 -4.80 -5.32 -7.33
C GLN A 169 -3.89 -6.45 -7.80
N VAL A 170 -4.12 -7.67 -7.31
CA VAL A 170 -3.35 -8.84 -7.74
C VAL A 170 -3.77 -9.20 -9.17
N SER A 171 -2.81 -9.16 -10.10
CA SER A 171 -3.04 -9.61 -11.48
C SER A 171 -3.10 -11.13 -11.53
N ILE A 172 -4.31 -11.68 -11.50
CA ILE A 172 -4.53 -13.10 -11.76
C ILE A 172 -4.28 -13.33 -13.26
N HIS A 173 -3.17 -13.99 -13.61
CA HIS A 173 -2.91 -14.42 -14.98
C HIS A 173 -3.81 -15.62 -15.32
N LEU A 174 -5.08 -15.35 -15.61
CA LEU A 174 -5.88 -16.26 -16.42
C LEU A 174 -5.43 -16.05 -17.86
N GLY A 175 -4.88 -17.10 -18.49
CA GLY A 175 -4.29 -17.03 -19.82
C GLY A 175 -5.24 -16.37 -20.84
N GLY A 176 -4.88 -15.17 -21.31
CA GLY A 176 -5.61 -14.49 -22.38
C GLY A 176 -5.75 -12.97 -22.17
N LYS A 177 -4.96 -12.22 -22.96
CA LYS A 177 -5.02 -10.76 -23.19
C LYS A 177 -4.89 -9.86 -21.95
N LYS A 178 -3.71 -9.26 -21.82
CA LYS A 178 -3.45 -8.06 -20.99
C LYS A 178 -4.49 -6.98 -21.30
N LYS A 179 -5.41 -6.71 -20.37
CA LYS A 179 -6.13 -5.43 -20.33
C LYS A 179 -5.17 -4.38 -19.79
N LYS A 180 -5.06 -3.27 -20.52
CA LYS A 180 -4.26 -2.10 -20.13
C LYS A 180 -4.71 -1.62 -18.75
N ASN A 181 -3.72 -1.26 -17.93
CA ASN A 181 -3.91 -0.59 -16.65
C ASN A 181 -4.88 0.58 -16.82
N LEU A 182 -6.02 0.53 -16.13
CA LEU A 182 -6.80 1.72 -15.80
C LEU A 182 -6.47 2.03 -14.33
N ILE A 183 -5.91 3.22 -14.10
CA ILE A 183 -6.01 3.97 -12.86
C ILE A 183 -6.69 5.27 -13.23
#